data_AF-A0A3D3X0F3-F1
#
_entry.id   AF-A0A3D3X0F3-F1
#
_cell.length_a   1.000
_cell.length_b   1.000
_cell.length_c   1.000
_cell.angle_alpha   90.00
_cell.angle_beta   90.00
_cell.angle_gamma   90.00
#
_symmetry.space_group_name_H-M   'P 1'
#
loop_
_entity.id
_entity.type
_entity.pdbx_description
1 polymer ?
#
loop_
_entity_poly.entity_id
_entity_poly.type
_entity_poly.pdbx_seq_one_letter_code
_entity_poly.pdbx_strand_id
1 'polypeptide(L)' 'MRETEILKIIRTHIAGAGDDAAVLPFRDTNLILTTDMLHRTSDFPPGTAPYTIGWRSVAVSLSDL' A
#
# COMPACT_ATOMS: atom_id res chain seq x y z
N MET A 1 -16.84 2.95 -11.63
CA MET A 1 -16.82 2.10 -10.43
C MET A 1 -15.97 2.79 -9.38
N ARG A 2 -16.35 2.78 -8.09
CA ARG A 2 -15.51 3.35 -7.02
C ARG A 2 -14.49 2.30 -6.57
N GLU A 3 -13.36 2.75 -6.02
CA GLU A 3 -12.33 1.88 -5.44
C GLU A 3 -12.93 0.83 -4.48
N THR A 4 -13.79 1.25 -3.55
CA THR A 4 -14.44 0.36 -2.57
C THR A 4 -15.25 -0.76 -3.22
N GLU A 5 -15.82 -0.54 -4.40
CA GLU A 5 -16.58 -1.59 -5.09
C GLU A 5 -15.64 -2.58 -5.80
N ILE A 6 -14.50 -2.10 -6.32
CA ILE A 6 -13.48 -2.97 -6.92
C ILE A 6 -12.84 -3.85 -5.83
N LEU A 7 -12.49 -3.27 -4.68
CA LEU A 7 -11.91 -4.02 -3.57
C LEU A 7 -12.84 -5.13 -3.08
N LYS A 8 -14.16 -4.90 -3.03
CA LYS A 8 -15.13 -5.95 -2.72
C LYS A 8 -15.09 -7.09 -3.74
N ILE A 9 -15.01 -6.79 -5.03
CA ILE A 9 -14.90 -7.81 -6.09
C ILE A 9 -13.58 -8.59 -5.94
N ILE A 10 -12.46 -7.93 -5.65
CA ILE A 10 -11.18 -8.62 -5.45
C ILE A 10 -11.25 -9.58 -4.26
N ARG A 11 -11.85 -9.15 -3.14
CA ARG A 11 -12.03 -9.97 -1.93
C ARG A 11 -12.84 -11.24 -2.17
N THR A 12 -13.70 -11.30 -3.20
CA THR A 12 -14.41 -12.55 -3.55
C THR A 12 -13.54 -13.56 -4.29
N HIS A 13 -12.39 -13.13 -4.85
CA HIS A 13 -11.51 -13.97 -5.66
C HIS A 13 -10.21 -14.34 -4.96
N ILE A 14 -9.78 -13.56 -3.97
CA ILE A 14 -8.51 -13.76 -3.25
C ILE A 14 -8.80 -13.93 -1.76
N ALA A 15 -8.64 -15.17 -1.26
CA ALA A 15 -8.77 -15.48 0.15
C ALA A 15 -7.71 -14.72 0.97
N GLY A 16 -8.12 -14.04 2.03
CA GLY A 16 -7.24 -13.24 2.89
C GLY A 16 -6.97 -11.81 2.40
N ALA A 17 -7.52 -11.39 1.26
CA ALA A 17 -7.42 -9.99 0.84
C ALA A 17 -8.27 -9.08 1.75
N GLY A 18 -7.76 -7.88 2.05
CA GLY A 18 -8.52 -6.80 2.68
C GLY A 18 -7.99 -6.27 4.01
N ASP A 19 -6.88 -6.80 4.50
CA ASP A 19 -6.06 -6.20 5.55
C ASP A 19 -5.06 -5.19 4.96
N ASP A 20 -4.34 -4.47 5.81
CA ASP A 20 -3.37 -3.43 5.40
C ASP A 20 -2.14 -4.02 4.69
N ALA A 21 -1.77 -5.26 5.01
CA ALA A 21 -0.69 -5.99 4.36
C ALA A 21 -1.01 -7.48 4.20
N ALA A 22 -0.38 -8.13 3.22
CA ALA A 22 -0.45 -9.57 3.01
C ALA A 22 0.59 -10.31 3.86
N VAL A 23 0.14 -11.24 4.69
CA VAL A 23 1.01 -12.12 5.50
C VAL A 23 1.15 -13.47 4.81
N LEU A 24 2.39 -13.86 4.50
CA LEU A 24 2.72 -15.12 3.82
C LEU A 24 3.64 -15.95 4.71
N PRO A 25 3.38 -17.27 4.90
CA PRO A 25 4.35 -18.16 5.52
C PRO A 25 5.66 -18.14 4.73
N PHE A 26 6.77 -17.90 5.42
CA PHE A 26 8.09 -17.82 4.80
C PHE A 26 9.16 -18.41 5.72
N ARG A 27 9.58 -19.65 5.43
CA ARG A 27 10.49 -20.44 6.28
C ARG A 27 9.87 -20.60 7.68
N ASP A 28 10.65 -20.35 8.73
CA ASP A 28 10.22 -20.44 10.13
C ASP A 28 9.62 -19.12 10.66
N THR A 29 9.19 -18.23 9.75
CA THR A 29 8.57 -16.93 10.08
C THR A 29 7.49 -16.57 9.05
N ASN A 30 6.97 -15.35 9.12
CA ASN A 30 6.09 -14.75 8.13
C ASN A 30 6.79 -13.63 7.37
N LEU A 31 6.55 -13.56 6.06
CA LEU A 31 6.87 -12.44 5.21
C LEU A 31 5.62 -11.55 5.08
N ILE A 32 5.75 -10.27 5.40
CA ILE A 32 4.67 -9.28 5.30
C ILE A 32 4.95 -8.40 4.08
N LEU A 33 3.95 -8.26 3.19
CA LEU A 33 4.05 -7.50 1.95
C LEU A 33 2.92 -6.48 1.88
N THR A 34 3.27 -5.22 1.63
CA THR A 34 2.34 -4.15 1.24
C THR A 34 2.93 -3.36 0.08
N THR A 35 2.10 -2.57 -0.59
CA THR A 35 2.52 -1.66 -1.65
C THR A 35 1.59 -0.46 -1.72
N ASP A 36 2.17 0.73 -1.84
CA ASP A 36 1.44 1.95 -2.15
C ASP A 36 1.94 2.62 -3.41
N MET A 37 1.09 3.47 -3.95
CA MET A 37 1.43 4.40 -5.00
C MET A 37 1.11 5.82 -4.57
N LEU A 38 2.07 6.73 -4.75
CA LEU A 38 1.86 8.17 -4.57
C LEU A 38 1.99 8.86 -5.92
N HIS A 39 0.99 9.63 -6.30
CA HIS A 39 1.00 10.42 -7.53
C HIS A 39 1.47 11.84 -7.25
N ARG A 40 2.33 12.36 -8.13
CA ARG A 40 2.91 13.72 -8.02
C ARG A 40 1.86 14.81 -7.77
N THR A 41 0.69 14.71 -8.39
CA THR A 41 -0.34 15.76 -8.38
C THR A 41 -1.26 15.72 -7.17
N SER A 42 -1.54 14.55 -6.60
CA SER A 42 -2.48 14.40 -5.47
C SER A 42 -1.78 14.30 -4.13
N ASP A 43 -0.59 13.69 -4.09
CA ASP A 43 0.04 13.27 -2.83
C ASP A 43 1.17 14.20 -2.39
N PHE A 44 1.59 15.11 -3.26
CA PHE A 44 2.66 16.06 -3.01
C PHE A 44 2.25 17.47 -3.40
N PRO A 45 2.18 18.41 -2.44
CA PRO A 45 1.98 19.82 -2.75
C PRO A 45 3.06 20.36 -3.71
N PRO A 46 2.74 21.37 -4.54
CA PRO A 46 3.73 22.02 -5.40
C PRO A 46 4.94 22.52 -4.59
N GLY A 47 6.14 22.25 -5.09
CA GLY A 47 7.39 22.63 -4.43
C GLY A 47 7.90 21.66 -3.36
N THR A 48 7.22 20.52 -3.13
CA THR A 48 7.74 19.48 -2.23
C THR A 48 9.13 19.03 -2.68
N ALA A 49 10.10 19.11 -1.78
CA ALA A 49 11.49 18.75 -2.08
C ALA A 49 11.61 17.26 -2.44
N PRO A 50 12.52 16.88 -3.37
CA PRO A 50 12.73 15.47 -3.74
C PRO A 50 13.02 14.56 -2.54
N TYR A 51 13.74 15.06 -1.53
CA TYR A 51 14.00 14.32 -0.29
C TYR A 51 12.71 14.01 0.46
N THR A 52 11.82 14.98 0.64
CA THR A 52 10.53 14.79 1.31
C THR A 52 9.61 13.86 0.52
N ILE A 53 9.66 13.91 -0.82
CA ILE A 53 8.95 12.95 -1.69
C ILE A 53 9.44 11.54 -1.37
N GLY A 54 10.75 11.30 -1.43
CA GLY A 54 11.34 9.99 -1.14
C GLY A 54 11.05 9.50 0.29
N TRP A 55 11.15 10.39 1.27
CA TRP A 55 10.81 10.08 2.67
C TRP A 55 9.36 9.60 2.81
N ARG A 56 8.41 10.36 2.26
CA ARG A 56 6.98 10.01 2.31
C ARG A 56 6.69 8.72 1.53
N SER A 57 7.34 8.51 0.38
CA SER A 57 7.19 7.27 -0.40
C SER A 57 7.53 6.01 0.40
N VAL A 58 8.52 6.08 1.31
CA VAL A 58 8.82 4.95 2.21
C VAL A 58 7.87 4.94 3.40
N ALA A 59 7.60 6.10 4.00
CA ALA A 59 6.81 6.20 5.24
C ALA A 59 5.36 5.70 5.08
N VAL A 60 4.75 5.87 3.90
CA VAL A 60 3.38 5.42 3.65
C VAL A 60 3.31 3.89 3.62
N SER A 61 4.12 3.21 2.82
CA SER A 61 4.10 1.74 2.82
C SER A 61 4.65 1.13 4.11
N LEU A 62 5.51 1.84 4.84
CA LEU A 62 5.91 1.39 6.17
C LEU A 62 4.78 1.53 7.21
N SER A 63 3.83 2.45 7.03
CA SER A 63 2.73 2.63 8.00
C SER A 63 1.67 1.54 7.96
N ASP A 64 1.60 0.79 6.86
CA ASP A 64 0.76 -0.40 6.72
C ASP A 64 1.36 -1.64 7.42
N LEU A 65 2.65 -1.58 7.79
CA LEU A 65 3.38 -2.64 8.51
C LEU A 65 3.38 -2.39 10.03
#